data_AF-A0A3D1IA20-F1
#
_entry.id   AF-A0A3D1IA20-F1
#
_cell.length_a   1.000
_cell.length_b   1.000
_cell.length_c   1.000
_cell.angle_alpha   90.00
_cell.angle_beta   90.00
_cell.angle_gamma   90.00
#
_symmetry.space_group_name_H-M   'P 1'
#
loop_
_entity.id
_entity.type
_entity.pdbx_description
1 polymer ?
#
loop_
_entity_poly.entity_id
_entity_poly.type
_entity_poly.pdbx_seq_one_letter_code
_entity_poly.pdbx_strand_id
1 'polypeptide(L)'
;MVQQPTVVFDDGCLFCTRWVARLRRLPHGDRILWIGRASPEAEALIPPGGLPESLILIDGDGRHAGSEAVLRTLLHAGAPGWLVAMAKLVPRGLRETGYRWVARNRHRLCRGSACATPKPDRRSQR
;
A
#
# COMPACT_ATOMS: atom_id res chain seq x y z
N MET A 1 1.99 8.23 18.98
CA MET A 1 2.12 9.42 18.11
C MET A 1 3.19 9.13 17.08
N VAL A 2 2.80 8.75 15.86
CA VAL A 2 3.77 8.49 14.79
C VAL A 2 4.08 9.84 14.14
N GLN A 3 5.22 10.45 14.49
CA GLN A 3 5.60 11.79 14.00
C GLN A 3 6.03 11.79 12.52
N GLN A 4 6.26 10.60 11.95
CA GLN A 4 6.73 10.42 10.58
C GLN A 4 5.75 9.50 9.83
N PRO A 5 5.31 9.84 8.61
CA PRO A 5 4.39 8.99 7.85
C PRO A 5 5.04 7.63 7.59
N THR A 6 4.41 6.56 8.06
CA THR A 6 4.89 5.18 7.92
C THR A 6 4.00 4.42 6.94
N VAL A 7 4.60 3.86 5.91
CA VAL A 7 3.91 3.04 4.92
C VAL A 7 4.33 1.59 5.07
N VAL A 8 3.36 0.74 5.37
CA VAL A 8 3.53 -0.72 5.35
C VAL A 8 3.06 -1.24 3.99
N PHE A 9 3.92 -1.98 3.29
CA PHE A 9 3.63 -2.50 1.95
C PHE A 9 4.01 -3.98 1.82
N ASP A 10 3.39 -4.67 0.88
CA ASP A 10 3.72 -6.07 0.54
C ASP A 10 5.05 -6.14 -0.23
N ASP A 11 6.12 -6.53 0.46
CA ASP A 11 7.47 -6.70 -0.05
C ASP A 11 7.64 -7.97 -0.89
N GLY A 12 6.71 -8.92 -0.80
CA GLY A 12 6.61 -10.08 -1.70
C GLY A 12 5.95 -9.77 -3.05
N CYS A 13 5.35 -8.59 -3.22
CA CYS A 13 4.70 -8.18 -4.45
C CYS A 13 5.59 -7.26 -5.30
N LEU A 14 6.05 -7.76 -6.46
CA LEU A 14 6.91 -6.98 -7.38
C LEU A 14 6.26 -5.67 -7.86
N PHE A 15 4.93 -5.64 -7.96
CA PHE A 15 4.19 -4.41 -8.28
C PHE A 15 4.29 -3.40 -7.15
N CYS A 16 4.03 -3.82 -5.90
CA CYS A 16 4.12 -2.96 -4.72
C CYS A 16 5.55 -2.45 -4.53
N THR A 17 6.57 -3.30 -4.62
CA THR A 17 7.98 -2.89 -4.47
C THR A 17 8.41 -1.91 -5.55
N ARG A 18 8.03 -2.11 -6.82
CA ARG A 18 8.30 -1.15 -7.91
C ARG A 18 7.60 0.18 -7.71
N TRP A 19 6.36 0.15 -7.22
CA TRP A 19 5.60 1.36 -6.93
C TRP A 19 6.27 2.16 -5.81
N VAL A 20 6.61 1.51 -4.68
CA VAL A 20 7.37 2.11 -3.58
C VAL A 20 8.71 2.66 -4.05
N ALA A 21 9.46 1.91 -4.87
CA ALA A 21 10.73 2.37 -5.42
C ALA A 21 10.60 3.64 -6.29
N ARG A 22 9.47 3.83 -6.99
CA ARG A 22 9.18 5.10 -7.68
C ARG A 22 8.88 6.22 -6.71
N LEU A 23 8.09 5.95 -5.67
CA LEU A 23 7.72 6.97 -4.67
C LEU A 23 8.92 7.44 -3.85
N ARG A 24 9.86 6.55 -3.56
CA ARG A 24 11.14 6.90 -2.93
C ARG A 24 11.98 7.88 -3.76
N ARG A 25 11.73 8.01 -5.07
CA ARG A 25 12.39 8.98 -5.95
C ARG A 25 11.68 10.32 -6.01
N LEU A 26 10.51 10.46 -5.38
CA LEU A 26 9.82 11.74 -5.29
C LEU A 26 10.50 12.64 -4.26
N PRO A 27 10.30 13.98 -4.33
CA PRO A 27 11.02 14.95 -3.50
C PRO A 27 10.87 14.78 -1.99
N HIS A 28 9.84 14.07 -1.52
CA HIS A 28 9.59 13.80 -0.11
C HIS A 28 9.48 12.30 0.18
N GLY A 29 9.91 11.44 -0.75
CA GLY A 29 9.88 9.99 -0.57
C GLY A 29 10.82 9.48 0.54
N ASP A 30 11.81 10.28 0.89
CA ASP A 30 12.75 10.10 2.01
C ASP A 30 12.16 10.41 3.38
N ARG A 31 11.08 11.20 3.43
CA ARG A 31 10.35 11.55 4.66
C ARG A 31 9.37 10.47 5.11
N ILE A 32 9.14 9.46 4.27
CA ILE A 32 8.25 8.34 4.54
C ILE A 32 9.08 7.16 5.03
N LEU A 33 8.67 6.57 6.15
CA LEU A 33 9.22 5.31 6.64
C LEU A 33 8.56 4.15 5.88
N TRP A 34 9.34 3.44 5.07
CA TRP A 34 8.85 2.31 4.28
C TRP A 34 9.14 1.00 5.00
N ILE A 35 8.10 0.29 5.41
CA ILE A 35 8.20 -0.97 6.15
C ILE A 35 7.61 -2.11 5.29
N GLY A 36 8.40 -3.16 5.08
CA GLY A 36 7.92 -4.38 4.41
C GLY A 36 7.01 -5.18 5.34
N ARG A 37 5.93 -5.76 4.81
CA ARG A 37 4.97 -6.56 5.61
C ARG A 37 5.63 -7.76 6.29
N ALA A 38 6.73 -8.30 5.74
CA ALA A 38 7.47 -9.38 6.38
C ALA A 38 8.30 -8.97 7.60
N SER A 39 8.39 -7.67 7.92
CA SER A 39 9.20 -7.18 9.03
C SER A 39 8.48 -7.28 10.39
N PRO A 40 9.20 -7.49 11.49
CA PRO A 40 8.59 -7.56 12.83
C PRO A 40 7.94 -6.24 13.26
N GLU A 41 8.44 -5.09 12.76
CA GLU A 41 7.79 -3.80 13.01
C GLU A 41 6.42 -3.71 12.34
N ALA A 42 6.24 -4.34 11.17
CA ALA A 42 4.93 -4.41 10.51
C ALA A 42 3.92 -5.21 11.35
N GLU A 43 4.35 -6.25 12.05
CA GLU A 43 3.48 -7.06 12.91
C GLU A 43 2.88 -6.24 14.06
N ALA A 44 3.66 -5.35 14.67
CA ALA A 44 3.15 -4.41 15.67
C ALA A 44 2.20 -3.34 15.07
N LEU A 45 2.34 -3.06 13.78
CA LEU A 45 1.54 -2.06 13.05
C LEU A 45 0.31 -2.66 12.35
N ILE A 46 0.22 -3.97 12.20
CA ILE A 46 -0.91 -4.65 11.59
C ILE A 46 -1.78 -5.23 12.72
N PRO A 47 -3.09 -4.94 12.76
CA PRO A 47 -3.95 -5.51 13.78
C PRO A 47 -4.02 -7.04 13.68
N PRO A 48 -4.20 -7.75 14.81
CA PRO A 48 -4.41 -9.19 14.80
C PRO A 48 -5.66 -9.51 13.96
N GLY A 49 -5.49 -10.34 12.93
CA GLY A 49 -6.50 -10.59 11.89
C GLY A 49 -6.07 -10.15 10.48
N GLY A 50 -4.99 -9.38 10.39
CA GLY A 50 -4.42 -8.93 9.12
C GLY A 50 -5.27 -7.86 8.45
N LEU A 51 -4.72 -7.28 7.37
CA LEU A 51 -5.44 -6.34 6.52
C LEU A 51 -5.51 -6.90 5.10
N PRO A 52 -6.71 -6.95 4.49
CA PRO A 52 -6.88 -7.45 3.13
C PRO A 52 -6.19 -6.55 2.10
N GLU A 53 -5.87 -5.31 2.46
CA GLU A 53 -5.19 -4.37 1.59
C GLU A 53 -3.68 -4.62 1.51
N SER A 54 -3.11 -4.36 0.34
CA SER A 54 -1.68 -4.55 0.06
C SER A 54 -0.80 -3.37 0.50
N LEU A 55 -1.41 -2.27 0.94
CA LEU A 55 -0.75 -1.04 1.33
C LEU A 55 -1.51 -0.40 2.48
N ILE A 56 -0.78 0.01 3.52
CA ILE A 56 -1.30 0.71 4.68
C ILE A 56 -0.42 1.93 4.92
N LEU A 57 -1.04 3.08 5.15
CA LEU A 57 -0.37 4.29 5.59
C LEU A 57 -0.78 4.58 7.03
N ILE A 58 0.19 4.99 7.83
CA ILE A 58 0.01 5.44 9.21
C ILE A 58 0.63 6.83 9.31
N ASP A 59 -0.18 7.84 9.52
CA ASP A 59 0.26 9.22 9.70
C ASP A 59 -0.45 9.86 10.91
N GLY A 60 -0.35 11.19 11.04
CA GLY A 60 -0.96 11.93 12.15
C GLY A 60 -2.50 11.86 12.20
N ASP A 61 -3.16 11.58 11.08
CA ASP A 61 -4.63 11.42 11.01
C ASP A 61 -5.08 10.00 11.39
N GLY A 62 -4.13 9.07 11.49
CA GLY A 62 -4.36 7.69 11.90
C GLY A 62 -3.96 6.68 10.82
N ARG A 63 -4.71 5.57 10.77
CA ARG A 63 -4.45 4.46 9.85
C ARG A 63 -5.34 4.56 8.63
N HIS A 64 -4.74 4.46 7.46
CA HIS A 64 -5.40 4.48 6.16
C HIS A 64 -5.04 3.23 5.37
N ALA A 65 -6.02 2.67 4.67
CA ALA A 65 -5.84 1.53 3.79
C ALA A 65 -6.50 1.80 2.43
N GLY A 66 -6.32 0.89 1.48
CA GLY A 66 -7.07 0.95 0.22
C GLY A 66 -6.60 2.06 -0.72
N SER A 67 -7.55 2.63 -1.46
CA SER A 67 -7.27 3.75 -2.36
C SER A 67 -6.86 5.02 -1.60
N GLU A 68 -7.36 5.19 -0.38
CA GLU A 68 -7.06 6.35 0.45
C GLU A 68 -5.59 6.34 0.92
N ALA A 69 -5.07 5.17 1.33
CA ALA A 69 -3.65 5.01 1.66
C ALA A 69 -2.75 5.42 0.48
N VAL A 70 -3.06 4.93 -0.73
CA VAL A 70 -2.31 5.24 -1.95
C VAL A 70 -2.25 6.75 -2.20
N LEU A 71 -3.39 7.44 -2.09
CA LEU A 71 -3.48 8.88 -2.35
C LEU A 71 -2.74 9.72 -1.30
N ARG A 72 -2.87 9.35 -0.03
CA ARG A 72 -2.16 10.03 1.05
C ARG A 72 -0.66 9.76 0.98
N THR A 73 -0.23 8.54 0.65
CA THR A 73 1.18 8.24 0.41
C THR A 73 1.73 9.08 -0.74
N LEU A 74 0.99 9.25 -1.83
CA LEU A 74 1.39 10.14 -2.93
C LEU A 74 1.55 11.59 -2.45
N LEU A 75 0.61 12.11 -1.65
CA LEU A 75 0.73 13.44 -1.05
C LEU A 75 2.00 13.57 -0.21
N HIS A 76 2.21 12.64 0.73
CA HIS A 76 3.38 12.64 1.63
C HIS A 76 4.70 12.48 0.86
N ALA A 77 4.70 11.73 -0.25
CA ALA A 77 5.89 11.52 -1.06
C ALA A 77 6.25 12.75 -1.90
N GLY A 78 5.39 13.76 -1.96
CA GLY A 78 5.60 14.96 -2.77
C GLY A 78 5.15 14.79 -4.21
N ALA A 79 4.16 13.94 -4.46
CA ALA A 79 3.52 13.88 -5.77
C ALA A 79 2.84 15.23 -6.07
N PRO A 80 2.80 15.67 -7.34
CA PRO A 80 2.13 16.89 -7.73
C PRO A 80 0.70 16.95 -7.19
N GLY A 81 0.34 18.02 -6.49
CA GLY A 81 -0.99 18.16 -5.85
C GLY A 81 -2.16 18.00 -6.82
N TRP A 82 -1.96 18.28 -8.11
CA TRP A 82 -2.96 18.07 -9.16
C TRP A 82 -3.34 16.59 -9.35
N LEU A 83 -2.41 15.65 -9.20
CA LEU A 83 -2.72 14.21 -9.29
C LEU A 83 -3.66 13.79 -8.19
N VAL A 84 -3.45 14.33 -7.00
CA VAL A 84 -4.27 14.03 -5.83
C VAL A 84 -5.62 14.73 -5.94
N ALA A 85 -5.66 15.96 -6.44
CA ALA A 85 -6.90 16.66 -6.71
C ALA A 85 -7.75 15.92 -7.76
N MET A 86 -7.13 15.45 -8.86
CA MET A 86 -7.81 14.63 -9.86
C MET A 86 -8.35 13.33 -9.28
N ALA A 87 -7.56 12.66 -8.43
CA ALA A 87 -8.05 11.45 -7.79
C ALA A 87 -9.17 11.73 -6.78
N LYS A 88 -9.13 12.85 -6.06
CA LYS A 88 -10.22 13.29 -5.17
C LYS A 88 -11.50 13.60 -5.93
N LEU A 89 -11.39 14.07 -7.18
CA LEU A 89 -12.53 14.29 -8.07
C LEU A 89 -13.24 12.97 -8.44
N VAL A 90 -12.52 11.85 -8.43
CA VAL A 90 -13.11 10.53 -8.67
C VAL A 90 -13.95 10.11 -7.44
N PRO A 91 -15.23 9.73 -7.63
CA PRO A 91 -16.09 9.22 -6.57
C PRO A 91 -15.41 8.08 -5.79
N ARG A 92 -15.55 8.08 -4.47
CA ARG A 92 -14.95 7.07 -3.59
C ARG A 92 -15.26 5.63 -4.04
N GLY A 93 -16.49 5.38 -4.49
CA GLY A 93 -16.89 4.05 -4.99
C GLY A 93 -16.09 3.59 -6.22
N LEU A 94 -15.80 4.50 -7.15
CA LEU A 94 -14.97 4.20 -8.33
C LEU A 94 -13.50 4.02 -7.95
N ARG A 95 -12.97 4.86 -7.06
CA ARG A 95 -11.59 4.71 -6.55
C ARG A 95 -11.39 3.37 -5.85
N GLU A 96 -12.33 2.99 -5.00
CA GLU A 96 -12.28 1.71 -4.29
C GLU A 96 -12.48 0.52 -5.23
N THR A 97 -13.34 0.64 -6.24
CA THR A 97 -13.52 -0.41 -7.26
C THR A 97 -12.25 -0.58 -8.10
N GLY A 98 -11.65 0.53 -8.55
CA GLY A 98 -10.38 0.54 -9.26
C GLY A 98 -9.24 -0.02 -8.40
N TYR A 99 -9.17 0.38 -7.13
CA TYR A 99 -8.20 -0.16 -6.19
C TYR A 99 -8.37 -1.66 -5.97
N ARG A 100 -9.61 -2.14 -5.74
CA ARG A 100 -9.89 -3.58 -5.60
C ARG A 100 -9.53 -4.34 -6.87
N TRP A 101 -9.77 -3.77 -8.04
CA TRP A 101 -9.37 -4.38 -9.31
C TRP A 101 -7.84 -4.45 -9.44
N VAL A 102 -7.11 -3.38 -9.09
CA VAL A 102 -5.64 -3.38 -9.05
C VAL A 102 -5.12 -4.35 -8.01
N ALA A 103 -5.67 -4.39 -6.79
CA ALA A 103 -5.27 -5.30 -5.73
C ALA A 103 -5.47 -6.78 -6.13
N ARG A 104 -6.56 -7.10 -6.85
CA ARG A 104 -6.78 -8.44 -7.42
C ARG A 104 -5.85 -8.73 -8.60
N ASN A 105 -5.58 -7.74 -9.45
CA ASN A 105 -4.75 -7.91 -10.64
C ASN A 105 -3.26 -7.59 -10.40
N ARG A 106 -2.83 -7.22 -9.20
CA ARG A 106 -1.45 -6.75 -8.90
C ARG A 106 -0.37 -7.73 -9.34
N HIS A 107 -0.66 -9.02 -9.19
CA HIS A 107 0.23 -10.11 -9.63
C HIS A 107 0.26 -10.26 -11.16
N ARG A 108 -0.85 -9.94 -11.85
CA ARG A 108 -0.95 -9.94 -13.32
C ARG A 108 -0.35 -8.69 -13.95
N LEU A 109 -0.46 -7.54 -13.29
CA LEU A 109 -0.02 -6.22 -13.78
C LEU A 109 1.50 -6.12 -13.94
N CYS A 110 2.29 -6.95 -13.25
CA CYS A 110 3.76 -6.95 -13.38
C CYS A 110 4.34 -7.98 -14.35
N ARG A 111 3.50 -8.78 -15.07
CA ARG A 111 3.87 -9.74 -16.14
C ARG A 111 5.29 -10.31 -16.03
N GLY A 112 5.60 -10.94 -14.90
CA GLY A 112 6.88 -11.60 -14.66
C GLY A 112 6.70 -12.63 -13.57
N SER A 113 6.68 -13.89 -14.01
CA SER A 113 6.89 -15.22 -13.40
C SER A 113 7.37 -15.37 -11.93
N ALA A 114 7.09 -14.45 -11.02
CA ALA A 114 7.58 -14.48 -9.63
C ALA A 114 6.47 -14.37 -8.58
N CYS A 115 5.26 -13.96 -8.94
CA CYS A 115 4.10 -14.10 -8.08
C CYS A 115 3.44 -15.47 -8.32
N ALA A 116 4.19 -16.54 -8.10
CA ALA A 116 3.56 -17.80 -7.75
C ALA A 116 2.77 -17.50 -6.46
N THR A 117 1.45 -17.43 -6.56
CA THR A 117 0.57 -17.44 -5.39
C THR A 117 0.95 -18.69 -4.60
N PRO A 118 1.57 -18.62 -3.40
CA PRO A 118 1.43 -19.74 -2.50
C PRO A 118 -0.06 -19.77 -2.18
N LYS A 119 -0.67 -20.90 -2.48
CA LYS A 119 -2.03 -21.28 -2.07
C LYS A 119 -2.30 -20.73 -0.64
N PRO A 120 -3.53 -20.30 -0.33
CA PRO A 120 -3.88 -20.00 1.05
C PRO A 120 -3.75 -21.30 1.86
N ASP A 121 -2.62 -21.52 2.53
CA ASP A 121 -2.54 -22.57 3.54
C ASP A 121 -2.99 -21.96 4.87
N ARG A 122 -4.31 -21.75 4.97
CA ARG A 122 -4.95 -21.71 6.27
C ARG A 122 -4.97 -23.14 6.77
N ARG A 123 -3.86 -23.51 7.42
CA ARG A 123 -3.77 -24.64 8.33
C ARG A 123 -5.06 -24.75 9.15
N SER A 124 -5.62 -25.95 9.20
CA SER A 124 -6.49 -26.44 10.28
C SER A 124 -7.78 -25.65 10.58
N GLN A 125 -8.85 -25.94 9.83
CA GLN A 125 -10.12 -26.28 10.49
C GLN A 125 -10.13 -27.79 10.71
N ARG A 126 -9.61 -28.23 11.84
CA ARG A 126 -9.90 -29.52 12.45
C ARG A 126 -9.81 -29.36 13.95
#